data_AF-A0A344TN70-F1
#
_entry.id   AF-A0A344TN70-F1
#
_cell.length_a   1.000
_cell.length_b   1.000
_cell.length_c   1.000
_cell.angle_alpha   90.00
_cell.angle_beta   90.00
_cell.angle_gamma   90.00
#
_symmetry.space_group_name_H-M   'P 1'
#
loop_
_entity.id
_entity.type
_entity.pdbx_description
1 polymer ?
#
loop_
_entity_poly.entity_id
_entity_poly.type
_entity_poly.pdbx_seq_one_letter_code
_entity_poly.pdbx_strand_id
1 'polypeptide(L)' 'MTEPRHPDVVAKELNDVNQLLQQHAEMVEKHPTDSLLRLSYEQFEYRKRQLLKELHLSLSIYFIGQVA' A
#
# COMPACT_ATOMS: atom_id res chain seq x y z
N MET A 1 5.58 20.33 2.62
CA MET A 1 4.96 19.21 1.89
C MET A 1 6.09 18.35 1.39
N THR A 2 6.11 17.06 1.71
CA THR A 2 7.10 16.12 1.16
C THR A 2 6.79 15.93 -0.32
N GLU A 3 7.81 16.00 -1.18
CA GLU A 3 7.66 15.75 -2.61
C GLU A 3 7.13 14.32 -2.85
N PRO A 4 6.29 14.11 -3.87
CA PRO A 4 5.81 12.79 -4.22
C PRO A 4 6.99 11.88 -4.58
N ARG A 5 6.97 10.66 -4.05
CA ARG A 5 8.02 9.67 -4.33
C ARG A 5 7.94 9.19 -5.78
N HIS A 6 9.05 8.70 -6.32
CA HIS A 6 9.06 8.14 -7.67
C HIS A 6 8.04 6.98 -7.79
N PRO A 7 7.25 6.90 -8.88
CA PRO A 7 6.21 5.88 -9.04
C PRO A 7 6.69 4.44 -8.80
N ASP A 8 7.89 4.09 -9.28
CA ASP A 8 8.46 2.74 -9.11
C ASP A 8 8.68 2.36 -7.64
N VAL A 9 9.05 3.32 -6.80
CA VAL A 9 9.26 3.09 -5.36
C VAL A 9 7.92 2.80 -4.70
N VAL A 10 6.89 3.58 -5.04
CA VAL A 10 5.53 3.40 -4.50
C VAL A 10 4.92 2.09 -5.00
N ALA A 11 5.15 1.73 -6.27
CA ALA A 11 4.68 0.48 -6.86
C ALA A 11 5.32 -0.76 -6.22
N LYS A 12 6.63 -0.71 -5.94
CA LYS A 12 7.32 -1.78 -5.22
C LYS A 12 6.75 -1.96 -3.82
N GLU A 13 6.61 -0.88 -3.06
CA GLU A 13 6.06 -0.96 -1.69
C GLU A 13 4.60 -1.45 -1.69
N LEU A 14 3.80 -1.07 -2.70
CA LEU A 14 2.45 -1.56 -2.86
C LEU A 14 2.42 -3.08 -3.08
N ASN A 15 3.35 -3.62 -3.87
CA ASN A 15 3.48 -5.07 -4.07
C ASN A 15 3.90 -5.77 -2.77
N ASP A 16 4.84 -5.23 -2.01
CA ASP A 16 5.28 -5.79 -0.74
C ASP A 16 4.11 -5.83 0.27
N VAL A 17 3.31 -4.75 0.35
CA VAL A 17 2.11 -4.70 1.20
C VAL A 17 1.04 -5.70 0.75
N ASN A 18 0.84 -5.88 -0.56
CA ASN A 18 -0.10 -6.89 -1.05
C ASN A 18 0.31 -8.32 -0.68
N GLN A 19 1.60 -8.65 -0.71
CA GLN A 19 2.10 -9.95 -0.27
C GLN A 19 1.86 -10.17 1.24
N LEU A 20 2.13 -9.16 2.06
CA LEU A 20 1.87 -9.23 3.50
C LEU A 20 0.37 -9.38 3.79
N LEU A 21 -0.49 -8.65 3.08
CA LEU A 21 -1.94 -8.79 3.21
C LEU A 21 -2.42 -10.21 2.89
N GLN A 22 -1.88 -10.83 1.84
CA GLN A 22 -2.24 -12.20 1.49
C GLN A 22 -1.85 -13.19 2.61
N GLN A 23 -0.63 -13.08 3.14
CA GLN A 23 -0.16 -13.90 4.25
C GLN A 23 -0.99 -13.69 5.52
N HIS A 24 -1.31 -12.44 5.85
CA HIS A 24 -2.12 -12.10 7.02
C HIS A 24 -3.57 -12.55 6.88
N ALA A 25 -4.17 -12.51 5.68
CA ALA A 25 -5.53 -12.99 5.45
C ALA A 25 -5.67 -14.47 5.82
N GLU A 26 -4.72 -15.30 5.38
CA GLU A 26 -4.68 -16.73 5.73
C GLU A 26 -4.50 -16.97 7.24
N MET A 27 -3.73 -16.12 7.92
CA MET A 27 -3.56 -16.23 9.37
C MET A 27 -4.82 -15.78 10.13
N VAL A 28 -5.49 -14.71 9.70
CA VAL A 28 -6.73 -14.21 10.32
C VAL A 28 -7.84 -15.26 10.21
N GLU A 29 -7.93 -15.96 9.08
CA GLU A 29 -8.88 -17.05 8.89
C GLU A 29 -8.62 -18.20 9.88
N LYS A 30 -7.35 -18.53 10.15
CA LYS A 30 -6.94 -19.57 11.11
C LYS A 30 -7.09 -19.13 12.57
N HIS A 31 -7.00 -17.83 12.85
CA HIS A 31 -7.01 -17.26 14.21
C HIS A 31 -8.02 -16.10 14.34
N PRO A 32 -9.33 -16.37 14.21
CA PRO A 32 -10.35 -15.31 14.12
C PRO A 32 -10.55 -14.51 15.41
N THR A 33 -10.10 -15.04 16.56
CA THR A 33 -10.18 -14.38 17.86
C THR A 33 -8.94 -13.52 18.17
N ASP A 34 -7.91 -13.56 17.34
CA ASP A 34 -6.70 -12.76 17.53
C ASP A 34 -6.94 -11.31 17.07
N SER A 35 -7.23 -10.45 18.03
CA SER A 35 -7.51 -9.03 17.81
C SER A 35 -6.30 -8.24 17.34
N LEU A 36 -5.08 -8.64 17.71
CA LEU A 36 -3.85 -7.98 17.27
C LEU A 36 -3.56 -8.32 15.82
N LEU A 37 -3.76 -9.57 15.44
CA LEU A 37 -3.64 -10.00 14.05
C LEU A 37 -4.66 -9.28 13.16
N ARG A 38 -5.91 -9.15 13.61
CA ARG A 38 -6.94 -8.38 12.89
C ARG A 38 -6.56 -6.91 12.75
N LEU A 39 -6.07 -6.28 13.83
CA LEU A 39 -5.62 -4.89 13.80
C LEU A 39 -4.45 -4.69 12.81
N SER A 40 -3.48 -5.60 12.80
CA SER A 40 -2.35 -5.54 11.87
C SER A 40 -2.81 -5.63 10.41
N TYR A 41 -3.77 -6.51 10.10
CA TYR A 41 -4.39 -6.61 8.78
C TYR A 41 -5.10 -5.31 8.37
N GLU A 42 -5.91 -4.73 9.26
CA GLU A 42 -6.58 -3.44 9.02
C GLU A 42 -5.58 -2.29 8.76
N GLN A 43 -4.43 -2.30 9.44
CA GLN A 43 -3.35 -1.33 9.22
C GLN A 43 -2.69 -1.49 7.84
N PHE A 44 -2.42 -2.72 7.40
CA PHE A 44 -1.90 -2.97 6.06
C PHE A 44 -2.89 -2.55 4.97
N GLU A 45 -4.19 -2.83 5.16
CA GLU A 45 -5.26 -2.37 4.26
C GLU A 45 -5.30 -0.83 4.18
N TYR A 46 -5.15 -0.15 5.32
CA TYR A 46 -5.02 1.31 5.35
C TYR A 46 -3.78 1.79 4.58
N ARG A 47 -2.62 1.17 4.81
CA ARG A 47 -1.36 1.53 4.12
C ARG A 47 -1.49 1.36 2.60
N LYS A 48 -2.07 0.25 2.14
CA LYS A 48 -2.37 -0.01 0.72
C LYS A 48 -3.17 1.12 0.09
N ARG A 49 -4.25 1.57 0.75
CA ARG A 49 -5.07 2.70 0.27
C ARG A 49 -4.28 4.01 0.17
N GLN A 50 -3.38 4.27 1.11
CA GLN A 50 -2.52 5.46 1.05
C GLN A 50 -1.51 5.36 -0.10
N LEU A 51 -0.87 4.20 -0.28
CA LEU A 51 0.07 3.96 -1.38
C LEU A 51 -0.60 4.08 -2.76
N LEU A 52 -1.85 3.64 -2.92
CA LEU A 52 -2.60 3.83 -4.17
C LEU A 52 -2.86 5.30 -4.49
N LYS A 53 -3.24 6.10 -3.49
CA LYS A 53 -3.42 7.55 -3.65
C LYS A 53 -2.10 8.23 -4.00
N GLU A 54 -1.04 7.85 -3.31
CA GLU A 54 0.30 8.36 -3.56
C GLU A 54 0.81 7.98 -4.94
N LEU A 55 0.61 6.74 -5.38
CA LEU A 55 0.99 6.25 -6.70
C LEU A 55 0.23 7.04 -7.78
N HIS A 56 -1.07 7.25 -7.60
CA HIS A 56 -1.86 8.07 -8.51
C HIS A 56 -1.31 9.50 -8.64
N LEU A 57 -0.99 10.15 -7.52
CA LEU A 57 -0.38 11.47 -7.51
C LEU A 57 1.01 11.48 -8.18
N SER A 58 1.83 10.49 -7.86
CA SER A 58 3.19 10.35 -8.37
C SER A 58 3.21 10.13 -9.88
N LEU A 59 2.32 9.28 -10.40
CA LEU A 59 2.15 9.06 -11.83
C LEU A 59 1.64 10.32 -12.53
N SER A 60 0.68 11.02 -11.91
CA SER A 60 0.13 12.27 -12.45
C SER A 60 1.25 13.30 -12.65
N ILE A 61 2.10 13.49 -11.65
CA ILE A 61 3.21 14.45 -11.72
C ILE A 61 4.29 13.99 -12.69
N TYR A 62 4.68 12.71 -12.63
CA TYR A 62 5.73 12.17 -13.50
C TYR A 62 5.36 12.28 -14.98
N PHE A 63 4.12 11.97 -15.36
CA PHE A 63 3.69 12.05 -16.74
C PHE A 63 3.27 13.45 -17.19
N ILE A 64 2.72 14.31 -16.31
CA ILE A 64 2.45 15.72 -16.65
C ILE A 64 3.77 16.46 -16.90
N GLY A 65 4.81 16.20 -16.11
CA GLY A 65 6.13 16.80 -16.27
C GLY A 65 6.92 16.34 -17.50
N GLN A 66 6.49 15.25 -18.17
CA GLN A 66 7.11 14.76 -19.41
C GLN A 66 6.45 15.29 -20.69
N VAL A 67 5.29 15.97 -20.57
CA VAL A 67 4.53 16.51 -21.71
C VAL A 67 4.75 18.03 -21.88
N ALA A 68 5.56 18.66 -21.02
CA ALA A 68 5.99 20.05 -21.10
C ALA A 68 7.42 20.18 -21.65
#